data_AF-M2RY31-F1
#
_entry.id   AF-M2RY31-F1
#
_cell.length_a   1.000
_cell.length_b   1.000
_cell.length_c   1.000
_cell.angle_alpha   90.00
_cell.angle_beta   90.00
_cell.angle_gamma   90.00
#
_symmetry.space_group_name_H-M   'P 1'
#
loop_
_entity.id
_entity.type
_entity.pdbx_description
1 polymer ?
#
loop_
_entity_poly.entity_id
_entity_poly.type
_entity_poly.pdbx_seq_one_letter_code
_entity_poly.pdbx_strand_id
1 'polypeptide(L)' 'KKNIFLLYIPTHSSYLLQPLNVAYFSPLKRKYGDTILGLVRNRTNYISKKTFLPAFKAAFE' A
#
# COMPACT_ATOMS: atom_id res chain seq x y z
N LYS A 1 16.00 10.09 -28.12
CA LYS A 1 14.70 10.78 -27.89
C LYS A 1 13.75 9.77 -27.25
N LYS A 2 13.18 10.03 -26.05
CA LYS A 2 12.23 9.08 -25.43
C LYS A 2 10.82 9.39 -25.94
N ASN A 3 10.13 8.38 -26.49
CA ASN A 3 8.74 8.48 -26.93
C ASN A 3 7.82 8.25 -25.74
N ILE A 4 7.62 9.30 -24.94
CA ILE A 4 6.72 9.25 -23.79
C ILE A 4 5.36 9.76 -24.24
N PHE A 5 4.35 8.91 -24.13
CA PHE A 5 2.95 9.26 -24.36
C PHE A 5 2.28 9.54 -23.02
N LEU A 6 1.58 10.66 -22.91
CA LEU A 6 0.80 11.01 -21.72
C LEU A 6 -0.59 10.39 -21.82
N LEU A 7 -1.02 9.72 -20.76
CA LEU A 7 -2.36 9.16 -20.63
C LEU A 7 -3.19 10.06 -19.74
N TYR A 8 -4.34 10.54 -20.23
CA TYR A 8 -5.28 11.27 -19.39
C TYR A 8 -6.00 10.31 -18.44
N ILE A 9 -5.93 10.61 -17.14
CA ILE A 9 -6.66 9.89 -16.10
C ILE A 9 -7.74 10.84 -15.55
N PRO A 10 -9.03 10.46 -15.59
CA PRO A 10 -10.10 11.25 -15.01
C PRO A 10 -9.89 11.52 -13.52
N THR A 11 -10.37 12.67 -13.06
CA THR A 11 -10.35 13.06 -11.64
C THR A 11 -10.95 11.95 -10.78
N HIS A 12 -10.33 11.69 -9.63
CA HIS A 12 -10.71 10.63 -8.69
C HIS A 12 -10.61 9.18 -9.20
N SER A 13 -10.15 8.93 -10.44
CA SER A 13 -10.03 7.56 -10.98
C SER A 13 -8.61 6.98 -10.91
N SER A 14 -7.65 7.73 -10.35
CA SER A 14 -6.24 7.31 -10.27
C SER A 14 -6.02 6.03 -9.47
N TYR A 15 -6.81 5.77 -8.42
CA TYR A 15 -6.67 4.55 -7.62
C TYR A 15 -7.16 3.29 -8.34
N LEU A 16 -8.06 3.43 -9.33
CA LEU A 16 -8.57 2.33 -10.16
C LEU A 16 -7.78 2.15 -11.44
N LEU A 17 -7.32 3.25 -12.04
CA LEU A 17 -6.75 3.24 -13.38
C LEU A 17 -5.22 3.24 -13.39
N GLN A 18 -4.56 3.50 -12.26
CA GLN A 18 -3.10 3.41 -12.21
C GLN A 18 -2.67 1.95 -12.02
N PRO A 19 -1.94 1.35 -12.98
CA PRO A 19 -1.48 -0.02 -12.87
C PRO A 19 -0.65 -0.25 -11.60
N LEU A 20 0.12 0.76 -11.17
CA LEU A 20 0.90 0.71 -9.94
C LEU A 20 0.02 0.61 -8.69
N ASN A 21 -1.09 1.33 -8.62
CA ASN A 21 -2.02 1.26 -7.48
C ASN A 21 -2.73 -0.09 -7.42
N VAL A 22 -3.24 -0.58 -8.55
CA VAL A 22 -4.02 -1.82 -8.58
C VAL A 22 -3.12 -3.05 -8.49
N ALA A 23 -2.07 -3.14 -9.30
CA ALA A 23 -1.25 -4.35 -9.38
C ALA A 23 -0.21 -4.43 -8.24
N TYR A 24 0.47 -3.33 -7.91
CA TYR A 24 1.59 -3.35 -6.97
C TYR A 24 1.17 -3.02 -5.54
N PHE A 25 0.46 -1.91 -5.36
CA PHE A 25 0.09 -1.46 -4.01
C PHE A 25 -1.07 -2.24 -3.40
N SER A 26 -1.97 -2.85 -4.19
CA SER A 26 -3.10 -3.59 -3.62
C SER A 26 -2.67 -4.85 -2.85
N PRO A 27 -1.80 -5.73 -3.38
CA PRO A 27 -1.27 -6.86 -2.63
C PRO A 27 -0.49 -6.43 -1.38
N LEU A 28 0.34 -5.37 -1.51
CA LEU A 28 1.12 -4.84 -0.39
C LEU A 28 0.22 -4.30 0.73
N LYS A 29 -0.81 -3.53 0.36
CA LYS A 29 -1.81 -3.00 1.31
C LYS A 29 -2.54 -4.12 2.04
N ARG A 30 -2.86 -5.21 1.34
CA ARG A 30 -3.49 -6.39 1.95
C ARG A 30 -2.57 -7.06 2.97
N LYS A 31 -1.34 -7.41 2.57
CA LYS A 31 -0.36 -8.06 3.47
C LYS A 31 -0.03 -7.20 4.69
N TYR A 32 0.09 -5.88 4.50
CA TYR A 32 0.24 -4.95 5.61
C TYR A 32 -1.00 -4.94 6.53
N GLY A 33 -2.20 -4.91 5.97
CA GLY A 33 -3.46 -5.01 6.72
C GLY A 33 -3.53 -6.29 7.57
N ASP A 34 -3.09 -7.41 7.02
CA ASP A 34 -3.02 -8.69 7.74
C ASP A 34 -2.02 -8.62 8.91
N THR A 35 -0.84 -8.02 8.71
CA THR A 35 0.15 -7.77 9.77
C THR A 35 -0.44 -6.90 10.89
N ILE A 36 -1.16 -5.84 10.54
CA ILE A 36 -1.82 -4.96 11.51
C ILE A 36 -2.91 -5.71 12.27
N LEU A 37 -3.72 -6.52 11.60
CA LEU A 37 -4.73 -7.34 12.26
C LEU A 37 -4.10 -8.30 13.29
N GLY A 38 -2.94 -8.88 12.97
CA GLY A 38 -2.15 -9.69 13.90
C GLY A 38 -1.71 -8.91 15.15
N LEU A 39 -1.24 -7.68 14.97
CA LEU A 39 -0.84 -6.80 16.09
C LEU A 39 -2.03 -6.42 16.97
N VAL A 40 -3.18 -6.11 16.37
CA VAL A 40 -4.42 -5.79 17.10
C VAL A 40 -4.90 -6.99 17.93
N ARG A 41 -4.82 -8.21 17.38
CA ARG A 41 -5.12 -9.45 18.13
C ARG A 41 -4.21 -9.63 19.35
N ASN A 42 -2.96 -9.17 19.26
CA ASN A 42 -2.00 -9.15 20.36
C ASN A 42 -2.16 -7.93 21.30
N ARG A 43 -3.35 -7.31 21.33
CA ARG A 43 -3.70 -6.13 22.15
C ARG A 43 -2.88 -4.88 21.86
N THR A 44 -2.24 -4.79 20.70
CA THR A 44 -1.58 -3.57 20.24
C THR A 44 -2.60 -2.68 19.54
N ASN A 45 -3.22 -1.77 20.30
CA ASN A 45 -4.28 -0.90 19.79
C ASN A 45 -3.77 0.40 19.16
N TYR A 46 -2.45 0.63 19.17
CA TYR A 46 -1.84 1.86 18.65
C TYR A 46 -0.63 1.55 17.77
N ILE A 47 -0.69 1.99 16.51
CA ILE A 47 0.44 1.94 15.58
C ILE A 47 1.09 3.33 15.57
N SER A 48 2.21 3.44 16.28
CA SER A 48 3.08 4.60 16.20
C SER A 48 3.92 4.61 14.92
N LYS A 49 4.54 5.75 14.59
CA LYS A 49 5.57 5.81 13.53
C LYS A 49 6.71 4.79 13.73
N LYS A 50 7.07 4.50 14.98
CA LYS A 50 8.13 3.54 15.33
C LYS A 50 7.74 2.10 15.02
N THR A 51 6.45 1.77 15.11
CA THR A 51 5.92 0.43 14.82
C THR A 51 5.43 0.28 13.38
N PHE A 52 5.12 1.40 12.71
CA PHE A 52 4.68 1.42 11.32
C PHE A 52 5.75 0.90 10.36
N LEU A 53 6.96 1.49 10.39
CA LEU A 53 8.01 1.16 9.42
C LEU A 53 8.48 -0.30 9.49
N PRO A 54 8.68 -0.90 10.67
CA PRO A 54 9.01 -2.32 10.77
C PRO A 54 7.88 -3.23 10.25
N ALA A 55 6.62 -2.94 10.58
CA ALA A 55 5.48 -3.72 10.09
C ALA A 55 5.29 -3.60 8.57
N PHE A 56 5.53 -2.41 8.01
CA PHE A 56 5.51 -2.18 6.57
C PHE A 56 6.66 -2.94 5.88
N LYS A 57 7.87 -2.88 6.43
CA LYS A 57 9.02 -3.62 5.91
C LYS A 57 8.76 -5.14 5.89
N ALA A 58 8.24 -5.70 6.99
CA ALA A 58 7.89 -7.11 7.07
C ALA A 58 6.77 -7.51 6.10
N ALA A 59 5.87 -6.60 5.75
CA ALA A 59 4.86 -6.85 4.72
C ALA A 59 5.43 -6.78 3.30
N PHE A 60 6.50 -6.01 3.09
CA PHE A 60 7.13 -5.79 1.80
C PHE A 60 8.07 -6.94 1.39
N GLU A 61 8.78 -7.53 2.34
CA GLU A 61 9.64 -8.73 2.17
C GLU A 61 8.80 -10.01 2.02
#